data_AF-A0A218YUG1-F1
#
_entry.id   AF-A0A218YUG1-F1
#
_cell.length_a   1.000
_cell.length_b   1.000
_cell.length_c   1.000
_cell.angle_alpha   90.00
_cell.angle_beta   90.00
_cell.angle_gamma   90.00
#
_symmetry.space_group_name_H-M   'P 1'
#
loop_
_entity.id
_entity.type
_entity.pdbx_description
1 polymer ?
#
loop_
_entity_poly.entity_id
_entity_poly.type
_entity_poly.pdbx_seq_one_letter_code
_entity_poly.pdbx_strand_id
1 'polypeptide(L)'
;MYLIWAGTTTNESLKWSDWQIEMTDGYAFKRSITSDRHKDETVEAVWTRWPVDSQQVVLRTVDGHPPRGPGMIGTGEWERVWRLADVENLYDLGFWDNLADVFFPTKWFLERESANMRETRVVGE
;
A
#
# COMPACT_ATOMS: atom_id res chain seq x y z
N MET A 1 19.56 -6.44 2.24
CA MET A 1 18.52 -7.45 1.94
C MET A 1 17.17 -7.10 2.56
N TYR A 2 17.09 -6.88 3.88
CA TYR A 2 15.81 -6.58 4.56
C TYR A 2 15.09 -5.32 4.02
N LEU A 3 15.80 -4.21 3.82
CA LEU A 3 15.19 -2.96 3.30
C LEU A 3 14.69 -3.07 1.85
N ILE A 4 15.29 -3.97 1.05
CA ILE A 4 14.84 -4.26 -0.32
C ILE A 4 13.59 -5.15 -0.29
N TRP A 5 13.54 -6.13 0.62
CA TRP A 5 12.35 -6.96 0.83
C TRP A 5 11.18 -6.14 1.39
N ALA A 6 11.45 -5.30 2.40
CA ALA A 6 10.43 -4.51 3.06
C ALA A 6 10.06 -3.23 2.31
N GLY A 7 10.82 -2.80 1.29
CA GLY A 7 10.59 -1.53 0.59
C GLY A 7 10.69 -0.29 1.51
N THR A 8 11.47 -0.33 2.60
CA THR A 8 11.52 0.77 3.59
C THR A 8 12.87 1.47 3.63
N THR A 9 12.88 2.75 3.97
CA THR A 9 14.08 3.52 4.33
C THR A 9 14.31 3.53 5.86
N THR A 10 15.54 3.81 6.31
CA THR A 10 15.92 3.73 7.74
C THR A 10 15.02 4.58 8.66
N ASN A 11 14.57 5.76 8.22
CA ASN A 11 13.68 6.62 9.02
C ASN A 11 12.26 6.03 9.17
N GLU A 12 11.79 5.28 8.18
CA GLU A 12 10.48 4.63 8.24
C GLU A 12 10.50 3.42 9.17
N SER A 13 11.63 2.71 9.26
CA SER A 13 11.76 1.55 10.16
C SER A 13 11.54 1.88 11.64
N LEU A 14 11.88 3.09 12.08
CA LEU A 14 11.59 3.55 13.45
C LEU A 14 10.09 3.74 13.67
N LYS A 15 9.40 4.41 12.73
CA LYS A 15 7.94 4.57 12.78
C LYS A 15 7.25 3.21 12.83
N TRP A 16 7.71 2.26 12.02
CA TRP A 16 7.16 0.90 12.00
C TRP A 16 7.40 0.15 13.31
N SER A 17 8.50 0.42 14.02
CA SER A 17 8.74 -0.13 15.36
C SER A 17 7.73 0.40 16.37
N ASP A 18 7.41 1.69 16.34
CA ASP A 18 6.38 2.26 17.21
C ASP A 18 5.00 1.64 16.91
N TRP A 19 4.69 1.45 15.62
CA TRP A 19 3.47 0.78 15.19
C TRP A 19 3.39 -0.70 15.62
N GLN A 20 4.51 -1.43 15.66
CA GLN A 20 4.52 -2.80 16.18
C GLN A 20 4.09 -2.87 17.65
N ILE A 21 4.49 -1.89 18.47
CA ILE A 21 4.08 -1.81 19.87
C ILE A 21 2.58 -1.60 19.95
N GLU A 22 2.04 -0.64 19.20
CA GLU A 22 0.60 -0.35 19.16
C GLU A 22 -0.24 -1.52 18.63
N MET A 23 0.28 -2.29 17.66
CA MET A 23 -0.36 -3.53 17.18
C MET A 23 -0.37 -4.62 18.25
N THR A 24 0.73 -4.77 18.99
CA THR A 24 0.84 -5.75 20.08
C THR A 24 -0.13 -5.42 21.21
N ASP A 25 -0.27 -4.14 21.54
CA ASP A 25 -1.20 -3.63 22.54
C ASP A 25 -2.67 -3.63 22.03
N GLY A 26 -2.88 -3.93 20.75
CA GLY A 26 -4.18 -4.03 20.12
C GLY A 26 -4.78 -2.68 19.70
N TYR A 27 -4.06 -1.57 19.75
CA TYR A 27 -4.59 -0.26 19.37
C TYR A 27 -4.64 -0.01 17.86
N ALA A 28 -4.06 -0.89 17.06
CA ALA A 28 -4.00 -0.76 15.61
C ALA A 28 -5.15 -1.49 14.88
N PHE A 29 -5.76 -0.79 13.92
CA PHE A 29 -6.80 -1.32 13.05
C PHE A 29 -6.50 -0.99 11.59
N LYS A 30 -6.87 -1.88 10.68
CA LYS A 30 -6.80 -1.69 9.25
C LYS A 30 -8.16 -1.81 8.59
N ARG A 31 -8.26 -1.22 7.40
CA ARG A 31 -9.44 -1.30 6.54
C ARG A 31 -9.02 -1.15 5.08
N SER A 32 -9.78 -1.75 4.18
CA SER A 32 -9.55 -1.61 2.74
C SER A 32 -9.93 -0.21 2.26
N ILE A 33 -9.13 0.34 1.36
CA ILE A 33 -9.45 1.52 0.56
C ILE A 33 -9.80 1.04 -0.85
N THR A 34 -10.98 1.43 -1.32
CA THR A 34 -11.40 1.16 -2.69
C THR A 34 -10.55 1.97 -3.67
N SER A 35 -10.08 1.31 -4.74
CA SER A 35 -9.27 1.95 -5.79
C SER A 35 -10.03 3.03 -6.57
N ASP A 36 -11.37 2.94 -6.61
CA ASP A 36 -12.31 3.91 -7.18
C ASP A 36 -12.61 5.08 -6.21
N ARG A 37 -11.62 5.52 -5.41
CA ARG A 37 -11.80 6.74 -4.62
C ARG A 37 -11.55 7.95 -5.51
N HIS A 38 -12.32 9.02 -5.28
CA HIS A 38 -12.01 10.31 -5.89
C HIS A 38 -10.66 10.80 -5.33
N LYS A 39 -9.66 10.88 -6.20
CA LYS A 39 -8.33 11.38 -5.86
C LYS A 39 -8.35 12.89 -5.97
N ASP A 40 -7.78 13.56 -4.97
CA ASP A 40 -7.54 14.99 -5.05
C ASP A 40 -6.26 15.21 -5.88
N GLU A 41 -6.42 15.61 -7.14
CA GLU A 41 -5.32 15.80 -8.08
C GLU A 41 -4.32 16.89 -7.67
N THR A 42 -4.67 17.70 -6.66
CA THR A 42 -3.75 18.72 -6.11
C THR A 42 -2.70 18.14 -5.18
N VAL A 43 -3.00 17.00 -4.54
CA VAL A 43 -2.13 16.31 -3.57
C VAL A 43 -1.63 14.98 -4.13
N GLU A 44 -2.48 14.28 -4.88
CA GLU A 44 -2.23 12.97 -5.44
C GLU A 44 -2.08 13.07 -6.95
N ALA A 45 -1.05 12.44 -7.51
CA ALA A 45 -0.88 12.43 -8.95
C ALA A 45 -1.99 11.61 -9.63
N VAL A 46 -2.51 12.14 -10.73
CA VAL A 46 -3.56 11.50 -11.57
C VAL A 46 -3.17 10.08 -11.95
N TRP A 47 -1.88 9.89 -12.26
CA TRP A 47 -1.31 8.61 -12.61
C TRP A 47 0.15 8.56 -12.16
N THR A 48 0.51 7.48 -11.46
CA THR A 48 1.90 7.16 -11.11
C THR A 48 2.19 5.72 -11.45
N ARG A 49 3.36 5.50 -12.04
CA ARG A 49 3.93 4.15 -12.15
C ARG A 49 4.39 3.61 -10.80
N TRP A 50 4.82 4.51 -9.92
CA TRP A 50 5.26 4.27 -8.56
C TRP A 50 5.24 5.59 -7.77
N PRO A 51 4.82 5.64 -6.49
CA PRO A 51 4.19 4.58 -5.68
C PRO A 51 2.87 4.08 -6.29
N VAL A 52 2.48 2.83 -5.99
CA VAL A 52 1.14 2.31 -6.31
C VAL A 52 0.10 2.98 -5.40
N ASP A 53 -1.17 2.96 -5.78
CA ASP A 53 -2.26 3.47 -4.95
C ASP A 53 -2.44 2.65 -3.66
N SER A 54 -2.64 3.35 -2.54
CA SER A 54 -2.94 2.73 -1.25
C SER A 54 -4.27 1.98 -1.29
N GLN A 55 -4.22 0.66 -1.08
CA GLN A 55 -5.41 -0.21 -1.00
C GLN A 55 -5.85 -0.49 0.44
N GLN A 56 -5.13 0.04 1.43
CA GLN A 56 -5.45 -0.12 2.83
C GLN A 56 -5.05 1.11 3.64
N VAL A 57 -5.80 1.37 4.72
CA VAL A 57 -5.48 2.36 5.73
C VAL A 57 -5.25 1.65 7.06
N VAL A 58 -4.21 2.07 7.78
CA VAL A 58 -3.93 1.62 9.15
C VAL A 58 -4.03 2.83 10.08
N LEU A 59 -4.79 2.68 11.16
CA LEU A 59 -5.03 3.72 12.14
C LEU A 59 -4.80 3.18 13.55
N ARG A 60 -4.31 4.07 14.41
CA ARG A 60 -4.19 3.85 15.84
C ARG A 60 -5.39 4.47 16.54
N THR A 61 -5.93 3.74 17.51
CA THR A 61 -7.03 4.17 18.38
C THR A 61 -6.52 4.38 19.80
N VAL A 62 -7.14 5.26 20.57
CA VAL A 62 -6.72 5.53 21.96
C VAL A 62 -7.45 4.67 22.99
N ASP A 63 -8.58 4.09 22.59
CA ASP A 63 -9.50 3.31 23.42
C ASP A 63 -9.46 1.81 23.11
N GLY A 64 -8.70 1.40 22.09
CA GLY A 64 -8.58 -0.01 21.69
C GLY A 64 -9.83 -0.56 21.02
N HIS A 65 -10.77 0.31 20.64
CA HIS A 65 -11.96 -0.06 19.89
C HIS A 65 -11.81 0.35 18.43
N PRO A 66 -12.46 -0.37 17.49
CA PRO A 66 -12.42 0.02 16.08
C PRO A 66 -12.93 1.46 15.92
N PRO A 67 -12.29 2.28 15.05
CA PRO A 67 -12.71 3.65 14.82
C PRO A 67 -14.19 3.73 14.42
N ARG A 68 -14.96 4.61 15.06
CA ARG A 68 -16.38 4.84 14.75
C ARG A 68 -16.61 6.30 14.41
N GLY A 69 -17.23 6.57 13.26
CA GLY A 69 -17.62 7.91 12.87
C GLY A 69 -18.06 7.99 11.40
N PRO A 70 -18.91 8.96 11.05
CA PRO A 70 -19.21 9.25 9.65
C PRO A 70 -17.97 9.83 8.95
N GLY A 71 -17.74 9.45 7.69
CA GLY A 71 -16.63 10.00 6.88
C GLY A 71 -15.28 9.32 7.07
N MET A 72 -15.22 8.16 7.73
CA MET A 72 -13.97 7.40 7.87
C MET A 72 -13.50 6.83 6.52
N ILE A 73 -12.19 6.92 6.28
CA ILE A 73 -11.53 6.47 5.06
C ILE A 73 -11.69 4.95 4.90
N GLY A 74 -11.95 4.51 3.67
CA GLY A 74 -12.07 3.10 3.29
C GLY A 74 -13.48 2.52 3.36
N THR A 75 -13.59 1.24 3.02
CA THR A 75 -14.84 0.47 2.94
C THR A 75 -14.71 -0.85 3.70
N GLY A 76 -15.83 -1.43 4.15
CA GLY A 76 -15.84 -2.69 4.93
C GLY A 76 -15.75 -2.51 6.45
N GLU A 77 -15.50 -3.58 7.19
CA GLU A 77 -15.33 -3.51 8.65
C GLU A 77 -13.87 -3.22 9.02
N TRP A 78 -13.65 -2.65 10.22
CA TRP A 78 -12.31 -2.48 10.75
C TRP A 78 -11.78 -3.80 11.28
N GLU A 79 -10.61 -4.19 10.80
CA GLU A 79 -9.90 -5.39 11.26
C GLU A 79 -8.78 -4.99 12.20
N ARG A 80 -8.69 -5.64 13.36
CA ARG A 80 -7.58 -5.39 14.28
C ARG A 80 -6.30 -6.01 13.73
N VAL A 81 -5.21 -5.25 13.78
CA VAL A 81 -3.90 -5.69 13.33
C VAL A 81 -3.03 -6.03 14.53
N TRP A 82 -2.49 -7.25 14.54
CA TRP A 82 -1.66 -7.75 15.63
C TRP A 82 -0.18 -7.80 15.28
N ARG A 83 0.15 -7.94 13.99
CA ARG A 83 1.53 -8.04 13.52
C ARG A 83 1.73 -7.10 12.35
N LEU A 84 2.92 -6.50 12.30
CA LEU A 84 3.31 -5.66 11.16
C LEU A 84 3.33 -6.46 9.83
N ALA A 85 3.59 -7.76 9.90
CA ALA A 85 3.54 -8.65 8.73
C ALA A 85 2.14 -8.74 8.09
N ASP A 86 1.08 -8.37 8.82
CA ASP A 86 -0.29 -8.36 8.31
C ASP A 86 -0.62 -7.05 7.56
N VAL A 87 0.34 -6.11 7.49
CA VAL A 87 0.23 -4.82 6.81
C VAL A 87 1.11 -4.85 5.57
N GLU A 88 0.46 -4.87 4.40
CA GLU A 88 1.15 -4.67 3.13
C GLU A 88 1.77 -3.27 3.05
N ASN A 89 3.06 -3.22 2.72
CA ASN A 89 3.75 -1.95 2.52
C ASN A 89 3.44 -1.42 1.11
N LEU A 90 3.03 -0.15 1.04
CA LEU A 90 2.83 0.56 -0.23
C LEU A 90 4.06 0.54 -1.13
N TYR A 91 5.24 0.44 -0.51
CA TYR A 91 6.53 0.40 -1.19
C TYR A 91 7.01 -1.00 -1.60
N ASP A 92 6.24 -2.04 -1.27
CA ASP A 92 6.58 -3.41 -1.62
C ASP A 92 5.83 -3.82 -2.89
N LEU A 93 6.54 -3.97 -4.01
CA LEU A 93 5.98 -4.53 -5.24
C LEU A 93 5.89 -6.07 -5.18
N GLY A 94 6.35 -6.68 -4.08
CA GLY A 94 6.59 -8.10 -3.91
C GLY A 94 8.09 -8.40 -3.95
N PHE A 95 8.55 -9.36 -3.15
CA PHE A 95 9.99 -9.70 -3.01
C PHE A 95 10.73 -9.85 -4.35
N TRP A 96 10.13 -10.56 -5.32
CA TRP A 96 10.76 -10.82 -6.61
C TRP A 96 10.73 -9.60 -7.53
N ASP A 97 9.69 -8.78 -7.48
CA ASP A 97 9.59 -7.56 -8.28
C ASP A 97 10.52 -6.46 -7.75
N ASN A 98 10.66 -6.29 -6.43
CA ASN A 98 11.66 -5.38 -5.84
C ASN A 98 13.09 -5.82 -6.17
N LEU A 99 13.36 -7.14 -6.16
CA LEU A 99 14.68 -7.66 -6.50
C LEU A 99 14.99 -7.48 -7.99
N ALA A 100 14.02 -7.78 -8.86
CA ALA A 100 14.15 -7.57 -10.31
C ALA A 100 14.35 -6.10 -10.66
N ASP A 101 13.71 -5.16 -9.96
CA ASP A 101 13.89 -3.72 -10.19
C ASP A 101 15.31 -3.24 -9.87
N VAL A 102 15.91 -3.73 -8.77
CA VAL A 102 17.29 -3.39 -8.39
C VAL A 102 18.31 -3.92 -9.42
N PHE A 103 18.09 -5.13 -9.96
CA PHE A 103 19.04 -5.76 -10.87
C PHE A 103 18.77 -5.48 -12.36
N PHE A 104 17.53 -5.13 -12.74
CA PHE A 104 17.10 -4.93 -14.13
C PHE A 104 16.14 -3.73 -14.30
N PRO A 105 16.56 -2.49 -13.96
CA PRO A 105 15.69 -1.32 -13.87
C PRO A 105 15.01 -0.89 -15.19
N THR A 106 15.42 -1.41 -16.35
CA THR A 106 15.02 -0.83 -17.65
C THR A 106 14.13 -1.73 -18.52
N LYS A 107 13.98 -3.03 -18.24
CA LYS A 107 13.35 -3.96 -19.21
C LYS A 107 11.98 -4.49 -18.84
N TRP A 108 11.67 -4.65 -17.55
CA TRP A 108 10.48 -5.40 -17.10
C TRP A 108 9.15 -4.65 -17.28
N PHE A 109 9.14 -3.34 -17.03
CA PHE A 109 7.88 -2.57 -17.08
C PHE A 109 7.45 -2.15 -18.50
N LEU A 110 8.39 -2.01 -19.46
CA LEU A 110 8.05 -1.74 -20.87
C LEU A 110 7.25 -2.91 -21.48
N GLU A 111 7.51 -4.14 -21.05
CA GLU A 111 6.79 -5.33 -21.53
C GLU A 111 5.35 -5.39 -21.02
N ARG A 112 5.08 -5.01 -19.76
CA ARG A 112 3.69 -4.93 -19.23
C ARG A 112 2.88 -3.80 -19.87
N GLU A 113 3.49 -2.65 -20.12
CA GLU A 113 2.84 -1.52 -20.81
C GLU A 113 2.47 -1.88 -22.25
N SER A 114 3.36 -2.61 -22.94
CA SER A 114 3.12 -3.13 -24.29
C SER A 114 2.00 -4.18 -24.37
N ALA A 115 1.83 -4.99 -23.31
CA ALA A 115 0.74 -5.97 -23.23
C ALA A 115 -0.62 -5.29 -22.98
N ASN A 116 -0.67 -4.33 -22.05
CA ASN A 116 -1.92 -3.65 -21.68
C ASN A 116 -2.43 -2.73 -22.82
N MET A 117 -1.53 -2.08 -23.56
CA MET A 117 -1.91 -1.26 -24.72
C MET A 117 -2.47 -2.09 -25.89
N ARG A 118 -2.09 -3.38 -26.00
CA ARG A 118 -2.67 -4.30 -26.98
C ARG A 118 -4.09 -4.72 -26.58
N GLU A 119 -4.36 -4.89 -25.29
CA GLU A 119 -5.68 -5.31 -24.79
C GLU A 119 -6.73 -4.19 -24.94
N THR A 120 -6.38 -2.94 -24.61
CA THR A 120 -7.26 -1.77 -24.80
C THR A 120 -7.64 -1.54 -26.27
N ARG A 121 -6.78 -1.93 -27.21
CA ARG A 121 -7.06 -1.80 -28.65
C ARG A 121 -8.02 -2.87 -29.19
N VAL A 122 -8.18 -3.99 -28.49
CA VAL A 122 -9.06 -5.11 -28.89
C VAL A 122 -10.48 -4.96 -28.33
N VAL A 123 -10.65 -4.24 -27.22
CA VAL A 123 -11.98 -3.99 -26.60
C VAL A 123 -12.71 -2.80 -27.24
N GLY A 124 -12.04 -2.02 -28.09
CA GLY A 124 -12.57 -0.82 -28.76
C GLY A 124 -13.04 -1.01 -30.20
N GLU A 125 -13.19 -2.26 -30.69
CA GLU A 125 -13.77 -2.59 -32.01
C GLU A 125 -15.15 -3.25 -31.90
#